data_AF-A0A3D6C0D6-F1
#
_entry.id   AF-A0A3D6C0D6-F1
#
_cell.length_a   1.000
_cell.length_b   1.000
_cell.length_c   1.000
_cell.angle_alpha   90.00
_cell.angle_beta   90.00
_cell.angle_gamma   90.00
#
_symmetry.space_group_name_H-M   'P 1'
#
loop_
_entity.id
_entity.type
_entity.pdbx_description
1 polymer ?
#
loop_
_entity_poly.entity_id
_entity_poly.type
_entity_poly.pdbx_seq_one_letter_code
_entity_poly.pdbx_strand_id
1 'polypeptide(L)' 'MKKDKGKAFREIGYFASLGMSVALSIFIGLGIGIWLDKKFDTEPILLFVGLFFGIAAGFSNIIRAGQKGKKY' A
#
# COMPACT_ATOMS: atom_id res chain seq x y z
N MET A 1 10.35 31.50 -8.08
CA MET A 1 11.17 30.27 -8.06
C MET A 1 11.36 29.60 -6.69
N LYS A 2 11.55 30.29 -5.55
CA LYS A 2 11.67 29.60 -4.22
C LYS A 2 10.37 28.93 -3.73
N LYS A 3 9.19 29.46 -4.11
CA LYS A 3 7.88 28.88 -3.77
C LYS A 3 7.61 27.51 -4.45
N ASP A 4 8.21 27.24 -5.60
CA ASP A 4 8.00 26.00 -6.35
C ASP A 4 8.76 24.80 -5.78
N LYS A 5 9.99 25.03 -5.27
CA LYS A 5 10.78 23.96 -4.66
C LYS A 5 10.09 23.32 -3.46
N GLY A 6 9.42 24.14 -2.64
CA GLY A 6 8.67 23.65 -1.48
C GLY A 6 7.42 22.84 -1.85
N LYS A 7 6.74 23.19 -2.95
CA LYS A 7 5.59 22.42 -3.46
C LYS A 7 6.05 21.07 -4.04
N ALA A 8 7.09 21.08 -4.86
CA ALA A 8 7.65 19.86 -5.44
C ALA A 8 8.11 18.87 -4.36
N PHE A 9 8.79 19.37 -3.31
CA PHE A 9 9.23 18.51 -2.20
C PHE A 9 8.05 17.88 -1.44
N ARG A 10 6.95 18.64 -1.29
CA ARG A 10 5.73 18.18 -0.62
C ARG A 10 4.96 17.16 -1.46
N GLU A 11 4.90 17.35 -2.78
CA GLU A 11 4.32 16.38 -3.71
C GLU A 11 5.11 15.07 -3.72
N ILE A 12 6.45 15.14 -3.81
CA ILE A 12 7.31 13.96 -3.76
C ILE A 12 7.10 13.21 -2.44
N GLY A 13 7.09 13.92 -1.30
CA GLY A 13 6.83 13.31 0.00
C GLY A 13 5.44 12.65 0.10
N TYR A 14 4.44 13.23 -0.56
CA TYR A 14 3.10 12.66 -0.65
C TYR A 14 3.07 11.37 -1.50
N PHE A 15 3.71 11.36 -2.67
CA PHE A 15 3.80 10.14 -3.49
C PHE A 15 4.62 9.05 -2.79
N ALA A 16 5.71 9.43 -2.11
CA ALA A 16 6.53 8.50 -1.34
C ALA A 16 5.73 7.86 -0.19
N SER A 17 4.91 8.63 0.54
CA SER A 17 4.09 8.09 1.62
C SER A 17 2.99 7.15 1.11
N LEU A 18 2.39 7.46 -0.04
CA LEU A 18 1.44 6.56 -0.72
C LEU A 18 2.11 5.24 -1.12
N GLY A 19 3.28 5.30 -1.75
CA GLY A 19 4.05 4.11 -2.12
C GLY A 19 4.47 3.27 -0.90
N MET A 20 4.92 3.93 0.17
CA MET A 20 5.26 3.29 1.44
C MET A 20 4.05 2.58 2.06
N SER A 21 2.87 3.21 2.02
CA SER A 21 1.63 2.59 2.51
C SER A 21 1.28 1.32 1.75
N VAL A 22 1.42 1.32 0.42
CA VAL A 22 1.18 0.13 -0.41
C VAL A 22 2.18 -0.97 -0.08
N ALA A 23 3.46 -0.63 0.00
CA ALA A 23 4.51 -1.58 0.35
C ALA A 23 4.24 -2.23 1.70
N LEU A 24 3.90 -1.43 2.72
CA LEU A 24 3.55 -1.93 4.05
C LEU A 24 2.33 -2.86 4.01
N SER A 25 1.27 -2.52 3.28
CA SER A 25 0.11 -3.40 3.14
C SER A 25 0.46 -4.74 2.49
N ILE A 26 1.33 -4.75 1.47
CA ILE A 26 1.80 -5.97 0.83
C ILE A 26 2.64 -6.82 1.80
N PHE A 27 3.59 -6.23 2.52
CA PHE A 27 4.41 -6.96 3.47
C PHE A 27 3.59 -7.58 4.60
N ILE A 28 2.59 -6.87 5.12
CA ILE A 28 1.68 -7.40 6.13
C ILE A 28 0.85 -8.57 5.55
N GLY A 29 0.28 -8.40 4.35
CA GLY A 29 -0.50 -9.44 3.69
C GLY A 29 0.31 -10.70 3.40
N LEU A 30 1.54 -10.55 2.91
CA LEU A 30 2.48 -11.65 2.69
C LEU A 30 2.91 -12.32 4.00
N GLY A 31 3.22 -11.54 5.04
CA GLY A 31 3.62 -12.08 6.33
C GLY A 31 2.52 -12.94 6.96
N ILE A 32 1.28 -12.46 6.91
CA ILE A 32 0.11 -13.22 7.36
C ILE A 32 -0.13 -14.45 6.47
N GLY A 33 -0.02 -14.28 5.15
CA GLY A 33 -0.18 -15.36 4.17
C GLY A 33 0.80 -16.51 4.39
N ILE A 34 2.09 -16.20 4.57
CA ILE A 34 3.14 -17.19 4.87
C ILE A 34 2.90 -17.87 6.21
N TRP A 35 2.51 -17.11 7.25
CA TRP A 35 2.25 -17.67 8.57
C TRP A 35 1.06 -18.64 8.55
N LEU A 36 0.00 -18.30 7.81
CA LEU A 36 -1.15 -19.17 7.62
C LEU A 36 -0.81 -20.38 6.75
N ASP A 37 -0.09 -20.19 5.65
CA ASP A 37 0.32 -21.27 4.76
C ASP A 37 1.12 -22.34 5.51
N LYS A 38 2.05 -21.93 6.38
CA LYS A 38 2.81 -22.84 7.27
C LYS A 38 1.96 -23.53 8.32
N LYS A 39 0.88 -22.89 8.77
CA LYS A 39 -0.02 -23.47 9.78
C LYS A 39 -0.98 -24.50 9.19
N PHE A 40 -1.36 -24.31 7.92
CA PHE A 40 -2.34 -25.14 7.24
C PHE A 40 -1.72 -26.10 6.20
N ASP A 41 -0.39 -26.12 6.05
CA ASP A 41 0.33 -26.86 5.00
C ASP A 41 -0.24 -26.60 3.59
N THR A 42 -0.65 -25.35 3.36
CA THR A 42 -1.29 -24.91 2.11
C THR A 42 -0.34 -24.12 1.21
N GLU A 43 0.97 -24.13 1.51
CA GLU A 43 1.98 -23.40 0.73
C GLU A 43 1.84 -23.71 -0.77
N PRO A 44 1.64 -22.70 -1.65
CA PRO A 44 1.68 -21.24 -1.44
C PRO A 44 0.33 -20.52 -1.64
N ILE A 45 -0.81 -21.16 -1.33
CA ILE A 45 -2.14 -20.65 -1.70
C ILE A 45 -2.52 -19.41 -0.86
N LEU A 46 -2.38 -19.47 0.47
CA LEU A 46 -2.76 -18.36 1.36
C LEU A 46 -1.78 -17.19 1.24
N LEU A 47 -0.54 -17.42 0.81
CA LEU A 47 0.38 -16.37 0.39
C LEU A 47 -0.18 -15.57 -0.78
N PHE A 48 -0.63 -16.22 -1.85
CA PHE A 48 -1.21 -15.52 -3.00
C PHE A 48 -2.48 -14.77 -2.64
N VAL A 49 -3.34 -15.36 -1.81
CA VAL A 49 -4.53 -14.69 -1.29
C VAL A 49 -4.14 -13.46 -0.45
N GLY A 50 -3.20 -13.62 0.48
CA GLY A 50 -2.69 -12.54 1.33
C GLY A 50 -2.03 -11.42 0.52
N LEU A 51 -1.30 -11.76 -0.54
CA LEU A 51 -0.74 -10.80 -1.50
C LEU A 51 -1.83 -10.01 -2.20
N PHE A 52 -2.86 -10.69 -2.73
CA PHE A 52 -3.96 -10.04 -3.43
C PHE A 52 -4.72 -9.08 -2.51
N PHE A 53 -4.96 -9.50 -1.26
CA PHE A 53 -5.55 -8.64 -0.23
C PHE A 53 -4.63 -7.47 0.14
N GLY A 54 -3.33 -7.69 0.29
CA GLY A 54 -2.35 -6.63 0.58
C GLY A 54 -2.29 -5.56 -0.51
N ILE A 55 -2.30 -5.99 -1.78
CA ILE A 55 -2.38 -5.10 -2.94
C ILE A 55 -3.70 -4.33 -2.93
N ALA A 56 -4.84 -5.04 -2.82
CA ALA A 56 -6.15 -4.40 -2.81
C ALA A 56 -6.30 -3.37 -1.67
N ALA A 57 -5.82 -3.70 -0.47
CA ALA A 57 -5.83 -2.80 0.68
C ALA A 57 -4.94 -1.57 0.44
N GLY A 58 -3.72 -1.77 -0.06
CA GLY A 58 -2.79 -0.68 -0.37
C GLY A 58 -3.36 0.29 -1.40
N PHE A 59 -3.90 -0.23 -2.51
CA PHE A 59 -4.52 0.59 -3.56
C PHE A 59 -5.81 1.27 -3.10
N SER A 60 -6.62 0.63 -2.25
CA SER A 60 -7.83 1.26 -1.70
C SER A 60 -7.51 2.53 -0.92
N ASN A 61 -6.34 2.56 -0.25
CA ASN A 61 -5.86 3.72 0.49
C ASN A 61 -5.50 4.87 -0.45
N ILE A 62 -4.81 4.57 -1.56
CA ILE A 62 -4.49 5.56 -2.61
C ILE A 62 -5.77 6.12 -3.22
N ILE A 63 -6.74 5.27 -3.58
CA ILE A 63 -7.99 5.70 -4.20
C ILE A 63 -8.79 6.61 -3.25
N ARG A 64 -8.88 6.25 -1.96
CA ARG A 64 -9.51 7.12 -0.94
C ARG A 64 -8.77 8.44 -0.75
N ALA A 65 -7.44 8.43 -0.76
CA ALA A 65 -6.64 9.64 -0.65
C ALA A 65 -6.84 10.57 -1.86
N GLY A 66 -6.90 10.02 -3.08
CA GLY A 66 -7.21 10.76 -4.30
C GLY A 66 -8.65 11.29 -4.35
N GLN A 67 -9.63 10.54 -3.84
CA GLN A 67 -11.03 10.99 -3.78
C GLN A 67 -11.25 12.14 -2.79
N LYS A 68 -10.51 12.18 -1.67
CA LYS A 68 -10.56 13.32 -0.74
C LYS A 68 -10.04 14.63 -1.35
N GLY A 69 -9.12 14.55 -2.31
CA GLY A 69 -8.64 15.71 -3.07
C GLY A 69 -9.68 16.29 -4.04
N LYS A 70 -10.73 15.53 -4.39
CA LYS A 70 -11.82 15.97 -5.28
C LYS A 70 -13.00 16.65 -4.56
N LYS A 71 -12.98 16.71 -3.22
CA LYS A 71 -14.06 17.29 -2.40
C LYS A 71 -13.74 18.71 -1.88
N TYR A 72 -12.70 19.35 -2.41
CA TYR A 72 -12.34 20.74 -2.16
C TYR A 72 -12.21 21.49 -3.49
#